data_AF-A0A4D6N588-F1
#
_entry.id   AF-A0A4D6N588-F1
#
_cell.length_a   1.000
_cell.length_b   1.000
_cell.length_c   1.000
_cell.angle_alpha   90.00
_cell.angle_beta   90.00
_cell.angle_gamma   90.00
#
_symmetry.space_group_name_H-M   'P 1'
#
loop_
_entity.id
_entity.type
_entity.pdbx_description
1 polymer ?
#
loop_
_entity_poly.entity_id
_entity_poly.type
_entity_poly.pdbx_seq_one_letter_code
_entity_poly.pdbx_strand_id
1 'polypeptide(L)'
;MSGTYYKLIQCHWHTLSEHMFNGTNIVYAEVKGQLLRSNECHGFCPRGWIDNMSVLFAASYFMYKEKSETERVNRVIFSPLYTNAVIIDCNKRKINRRVWRVDDYRHYLPPDLCSIQEILRADLQEVYYIGFSSPQLSSQKTNRYHVMQNVENLFWLLMNDKNQMKPTFELVIDDLPHQPNLHNCGILVLKYIQMWDGLKRFDGKNMPSYSCEELQHLRQHYICEWLLDPENLHRETVLQRFQPYLRN
;
A
#
# COMPACT_ATOMS: atom_id res chain seq x y z
N MET A 1 2.18 -27.40 -20.21
CA MET A 1 0.97 -26.80 -19.62
C MET A 1 0.47 -25.73 -20.58
N SER A 2 -0.66 -25.97 -21.26
CA SER A 2 -1.29 -24.99 -22.15
C SER A 2 -2.20 -24.07 -21.32
N GLY A 3 -1.64 -23.01 -20.75
CA GLY A 3 -2.42 -21.96 -20.10
C GLY A 3 -2.84 -20.92 -21.13
N THR A 4 -4.14 -20.64 -21.23
CA THR A 4 -4.63 -19.48 -21.99
C THR A 4 -4.25 -18.22 -21.22
N TYR A 5 -3.42 -17.36 -21.82
CA TYR A 5 -3.05 -16.06 -21.27
C TYR A 5 -4.08 -15.02 -21.70
N TYR A 6 -4.82 -14.46 -20.75
CA TYR A 6 -5.77 -13.38 -21.01
C TYR A 6 -5.09 -12.03 -20.77
N LYS A 7 -5.28 -11.06 -21.67
CA LYS A 7 -4.87 -9.67 -21.47
C LYS A 7 -6.10 -8.77 -21.45
N LEU A 8 -6.34 -8.12 -20.31
CA LEU A 8 -7.34 -7.07 -20.21
C LEU A 8 -6.71 -5.76 -20.71
N ILE A 9 -7.15 -5.28 -21.88
CA ILE A 9 -6.48 -4.15 -22.57
C ILE A 9 -7.13 -2.80 -22.21
N GLN A 10 -8.41 -2.78 -21.83
CA GLN A 10 -9.10 -1.52 -21.52
C GLN A 10 -10.47 -1.78 -20.85
N CYS A 11 -10.61 -1.47 -19.56
CA CYS A 11 -11.92 -1.30 -18.94
C CYS A 11 -12.32 0.18 -19.06
N HIS A 12 -13.38 0.46 -19.82
CA HIS A 12 -14.07 1.73 -19.69
C HIS A 12 -14.88 1.69 -18.39
N TRP A 13 -14.38 2.37 -17.37
CA TRP A 13 -15.11 2.56 -16.11
C TRP A 13 -16.01 3.80 -16.30
N HIS A 14 -17.33 3.58 -16.38
CA HIS A 14 -18.33 4.66 -16.47
C HIS A 14 -18.49 5.40 -15.13
N THR A 15 -19.29 6.46 -15.07
CA THR A 15 -19.43 7.36 -13.92
C THR A 15 -20.21 6.76 -12.73
N LEU A 16 -20.14 7.46 -11.57
CA LEU A 16 -20.61 7.10 -10.22
C LEU A 16 -21.93 6.33 -10.08
N SER A 17 -22.88 6.45 -11.00
CA SER A 17 -24.21 5.81 -10.92
C SER A 17 -24.24 4.33 -11.31
N GLU A 18 -23.21 3.80 -11.98
CA GLU A 18 -23.20 2.40 -12.48
C GLU A 18 -22.35 1.42 -11.64
N HIS A 19 -21.71 1.90 -10.57
CA HIS A 19 -20.76 1.11 -9.74
C HIS A 19 -21.39 0.21 -8.70
N MET A 20 -22.71 0.32 -8.61
CA MET A 20 -23.58 -0.62 -7.96
C MET A 20 -24.29 -1.41 -9.06
N PHE A 21 -23.83 -2.62 -9.38
CA PHE A 21 -24.65 -3.50 -10.21
C PHE A 21 -25.82 -3.95 -9.34
N ASN A 22 -27.04 -3.54 -9.66
CA ASN A 22 -28.24 -3.74 -8.82
C ASN A 22 -28.11 -3.20 -7.37
N GLY A 23 -27.34 -2.14 -7.11
CA GLY A 23 -27.17 -1.65 -5.73
C GLY A 23 -25.99 -2.26 -4.95
N THR A 24 -25.16 -3.13 -5.55
CA THR A 24 -24.19 -3.94 -4.80
C THR A 24 -22.72 -3.62 -5.12
N ASN A 25 -21.89 -3.60 -4.06
CA ASN A 25 -20.44 -3.43 -4.13
C ASN A 25 -19.76 -4.79 -4.39
N ILE A 26 -19.25 -5.00 -5.60
CA ILE A 26 -18.72 -6.28 -6.08
C ILE A 26 -17.26 -6.43 -5.64
N VAL A 27 -16.88 -7.60 -5.12
CA VAL A 27 -15.46 -7.95 -4.93
C VAL A 27 -14.87 -8.36 -6.27
N TYR A 28 -13.84 -7.66 -6.73
CA TYR A 28 -13.10 -8.00 -7.96
C TYR A 28 -11.80 -8.74 -7.66
N ALA A 29 -11.14 -8.46 -6.55
CA ALA A 29 -10.02 -9.27 -6.11
C ALA A 29 -10.08 -9.58 -4.62
N GLU A 30 -9.69 -10.81 -4.29
CA GLU A 30 -9.39 -11.21 -2.92
C GLU A 30 -8.14 -12.07 -2.95
N VAL A 31 -7.06 -11.55 -2.39
CA VAL A 31 -5.77 -12.24 -2.30
C VAL A 31 -5.33 -12.17 -0.84
N LYS A 32 -5.11 -13.35 -0.22
CA LYS A 32 -4.75 -13.48 1.20
C LYS A 32 -5.65 -12.68 2.15
N GLY A 33 -6.96 -12.76 1.93
CA GLY A 33 -7.98 -12.10 2.76
C GLY A 33 -8.09 -10.59 2.56
N GLN A 34 -7.25 -9.98 1.72
CA GLN A 34 -7.34 -8.57 1.40
C GLN A 34 -8.22 -8.36 0.16
N LEU A 35 -9.21 -7.48 0.30
CA LEU A 35 -10.25 -7.25 -0.70
C LEU A 35 -9.98 -6.00 -1.54
N LEU A 36 -10.27 -6.10 -2.84
CA LEU A 36 -10.40 -4.99 -3.78
C LEU A 36 -11.77 -5.08 -4.44
N ARG A 37 -12.57 -4.03 -4.28
CA ARG A 37 -13.95 -3.99 -4.75
C ARG A 37 -14.14 -2.94 -5.84
N SER A 38 -15.32 -2.97 -6.45
CA SER A 38 -15.64 -2.14 -7.61
C SER A 38 -15.53 -0.64 -7.36
N ASN A 39 -15.88 -0.16 -6.16
CA ASN A 39 -15.72 1.23 -5.76
C ASN A 39 -14.24 1.62 -5.62
N GLU A 40 -13.39 0.76 -5.05
CA GLU A 40 -11.95 1.01 -4.93
C GLU A 40 -11.27 1.04 -6.32
N CYS A 41 -11.66 0.16 -7.24
CA CYS A 41 -11.14 0.16 -8.61
C CYS A 41 -11.39 1.47 -9.37
N HIS A 42 -12.37 2.28 -8.97
CA HIS A 42 -12.63 3.59 -9.58
C HIS A 42 -11.44 4.55 -9.44
N GLY A 43 -10.65 4.41 -8.38
CA GLY A 43 -9.44 5.21 -8.21
C GLY A 43 -8.43 5.04 -9.35
N PHE A 44 -8.50 3.93 -10.09
CA PHE A 44 -7.59 3.59 -11.18
C PHE A 44 -8.06 4.09 -12.56
N CYS A 45 -9.24 4.72 -12.64
CA CYS A 45 -9.67 5.43 -13.83
C CYS A 45 -8.69 6.57 -14.20
N PRO A 46 -8.69 7.05 -15.45
CA PRO A 46 -7.98 8.27 -15.80
C PRO A 46 -8.32 9.43 -14.86
N ARG A 47 -7.28 9.99 -14.22
CA ARG A 47 -7.38 11.05 -13.19
C ARG A 47 -8.17 10.67 -11.93
N GLY A 48 -8.41 9.38 -11.70
CA GLY A 48 -8.97 8.87 -10.45
C GLY A 48 -8.01 9.05 -9.27
N TRP A 49 -8.56 9.30 -8.09
CA TRP A 49 -7.81 9.32 -6.84
C TRP A 49 -7.74 7.91 -6.27
N ILE A 50 -6.53 7.39 -6.10
CA ILE A 50 -6.34 6.11 -5.41
C ILE A 50 -6.69 6.32 -3.93
N ASP A 51 -7.65 5.57 -3.43
CA ASP A 51 -8.10 5.67 -2.04
C ASP A 51 -7.25 4.80 -1.10
N ASN A 52 -7.48 4.97 0.20
CA ASN A 52 -6.76 4.24 1.25
C ASN A 52 -6.97 2.72 1.17
N MET A 53 -8.14 2.27 0.71
CA MET A 53 -8.45 0.84 0.62
C MET A 53 -7.69 0.19 -0.55
N SER A 54 -7.57 0.90 -1.67
CA SER A 54 -6.73 0.53 -2.81
C SER A 54 -5.26 0.46 -2.42
N VAL A 55 -4.76 1.44 -1.65
CA VAL A 55 -3.38 1.41 -1.13
C VAL A 55 -3.18 0.25 -0.17
N LEU A 56 -4.13 -0.02 0.72
CA LEU A 56 -4.07 -1.16 1.64
C LEU A 56 -4.03 -2.50 0.88
N PHE A 57 -4.86 -2.65 -0.15
CA PHE A 57 -4.85 -3.84 -1.01
C PHE A 57 -3.49 -4.02 -1.68
N ALA A 58 -3.02 -3.00 -2.38
CA ALA A 58 -1.76 -3.04 -3.11
C ALA A 58 -0.55 -3.31 -2.19
N ALA A 59 -0.47 -2.63 -1.05
CA ALA A 59 0.61 -2.82 -0.08
C ALA A 59 0.66 -4.26 0.45
N SER A 60 -0.51 -4.81 0.83
CA SER A 60 -0.61 -6.19 1.31
C SER A 60 -0.25 -7.19 0.21
N TYR A 61 -0.72 -6.95 -1.02
CA TYR A 61 -0.41 -7.77 -2.18
C TYR A 61 1.10 -7.76 -2.49
N PHE A 62 1.75 -6.59 -2.51
CA PHE A 62 3.19 -6.51 -2.80
C PHE A 62 4.06 -7.13 -1.70
N MET A 63 3.71 -6.93 -0.43
CA MET A 63 4.36 -7.63 0.68
C MET A 63 4.18 -9.14 0.57
N TYR A 64 2.99 -9.59 0.15
CA TYR A 64 2.69 -11.00 -0.03
C TYR A 64 3.52 -11.66 -1.12
N LYS A 65 3.56 -11.05 -2.31
CA LYS A 65 4.35 -11.59 -3.43
C LYS A 65 5.84 -11.62 -3.07
N GLU A 66 6.36 -10.55 -2.48
CA GLU A 66 7.75 -10.51 -2.01
C GLU A 66 8.07 -11.60 -0.96
N LYS A 67 7.21 -11.77 0.04
CA LYS A 67 7.39 -12.83 1.05
C LYS A 67 7.33 -14.22 0.42
N SER A 68 6.45 -14.43 -0.56
CA SER A 68 6.31 -15.72 -1.24
C SER A 68 7.53 -16.04 -2.10
N GLU A 69 8.17 -15.03 -2.67
CA GLU A 69 9.38 -15.18 -3.48
C GLU A 69 10.64 -15.35 -2.63
N THR A 70 10.73 -14.66 -1.48
CA THR A 70 11.95 -14.63 -0.65
C THR A 70 11.90 -15.51 0.58
N GLU A 71 10.72 -16.06 0.91
CA GLU A 71 10.41 -16.81 2.13
C GLU A 71 10.72 -16.03 3.44
N ARG A 72 10.84 -14.70 3.36
CA ARG A 72 11.23 -13.83 4.47
C ARG A 72 10.40 -12.54 4.48
N VAL A 73 10.34 -11.92 5.64
CA VAL A 73 9.76 -10.58 5.80
C VAL A 73 10.88 -9.56 5.59
N ASN A 74 10.88 -8.89 4.45
CA ASN A 74 11.86 -7.82 4.14
C ASN A 74 11.35 -6.44 4.53
N ARG A 75 10.04 -6.27 4.64
CA ARG A 75 9.38 -5.02 5.02
C ARG A 75 8.05 -5.27 5.69
N VAL A 76 7.59 -4.28 6.44
CA VAL A 76 6.24 -4.24 7.02
C VAL A 76 5.60 -2.91 6.64
N ILE A 77 4.52 -2.96 5.86
CA ILE A 77 3.80 -1.78 5.40
C ILE A 77 2.54 -1.64 6.25
N PHE A 78 2.46 -0.54 6.98
CA PHE A 78 1.29 -0.20 7.76
C PHE A 78 0.16 0.29 6.84
N SER A 79 -1.08 0.02 7.24
CA SER A 79 -2.27 0.61 6.64
C SER A 79 -2.10 2.13 6.53
N PRO A 80 -2.55 2.76 5.42
CA PRO A 80 -2.46 4.22 5.25
C PRO A 80 -3.22 5.01 6.33
N LEU A 81 -4.10 4.36 7.10
CA LEU A 81 -4.80 4.97 8.23
C LEU A 81 -3.90 5.15 9.48
N TYR A 82 -2.79 4.44 9.58
CA TYR A 82 -1.89 4.46 10.73
C TYR A 82 -1.31 5.86 10.97
N THR A 83 -0.74 6.46 9.93
CA THR A 83 -0.14 7.80 9.99
C THR A 83 -1.13 8.84 10.51
N ASN A 84 -2.37 8.80 10.03
CA ASN A 84 -3.42 9.70 10.49
C ASN A 84 -3.76 9.47 11.97
N ALA A 85 -3.86 8.22 12.41
CA ALA A 85 -4.15 7.89 13.80
C ALA A 85 -3.06 8.40 14.76
N VAL A 86 -1.79 8.24 14.38
CA VAL A 86 -0.65 8.75 15.16
C VAL A 86 -0.68 10.28 15.22
N ILE A 87 -0.83 10.95 14.08
CA ILE A 87 -0.83 12.42 14.02
C ILE A 87 -1.99 13.01 14.82
N ILE A 88 -3.20 12.46 14.67
CA ILE A 88 -4.38 12.91 15.42
C ILE A 88 -4.14 12.79 16.93
N ASP A 89 -3.55 11.70 17.39
CA ASP A 89 -3.24 11.52 18.80
C ASP A 89 -2.14 12.48 19.28
N CYS A 90 -1.07 12.66 18.50
CA CYS A 90 0.02 13.59 18.82
C CYS A 90 -0.46 15.04 18.96
N ASN A 91 -1.47 15.45 18.19
CA ASN A 91 -2.07 16.78 18.27
C ASN A 91 -2.91 17.02 19.53
N LYS A 92 -3.26 15.97 20.28
CA LYS A 92 -3.94 16.11 21.58
C LYS A 92 -2.97 16.67 22.64
N ARG A 93 -3.54 17.35 23.65
CA ARG A 93 -2.82 17.69 24.89
C ARG A 93 -2.22 16.43 25.49
N LYS A 94 -1.01 16.52 26.08
CA LYS A 94 -0.27 15.36 26.62
C LYS A 94 -1.13 14.45 27.52
N ILE A 95 -1.95 15.03 28.39
CA ILE A 95 -2.85 14.29 29.31
C ILE A 95 -3.96 13.50 28.59
N ASN A 96 -4.32 13.89 27.36
CA ASN A 96 -5.38 13.26 26.56
C ASN A 96 -4.82 12.34 25.46
N ARG A 97 -3.50 12.20 25.36
CA ARG A 97 -2.87 11.28 24.40
C ARG A 97 -3.10 9.85 24.86
N ARG A 98 -3.35 8.96 23.91
CA ARG A 98 -3.54 7.55 24.24
C ARG A 98 -2.22 6.91 24.65
N VAL A 99 -2.31 5.87 25.47
CA VAL A 99 -1.21 4.92 25.68
C VAL A 99 -1.37 3.81 24.66
N TRP A 100 -0.46 3.75 23.67
CA TRP A 100 -0.49 2.74 22.62
C TRP A 100 -0.12 1.36 23.19
N ARG A 101 -0.91 0.34 22.83
CA ARG A 101 -0.72 -1.08 23.17
C ARG A 101 -0.57 -1.90 21.90
N VAL A 102 0.00 -3.11 22.00
CA VAL A 102 0.19 -4.01 20.83
C VAL A 102 -1.10 -4.20 20.02
N ASP A 103 -2.24 -4.36 20.68
CA ASP A 103 -3.54 -4.53 20.02
C ASP A 103 -3.99 -3.31 19.22
N ASP A 104 -3.53 -2.11 19.56
CA ASP A 104 -3.83 -0.90 18.79
C ASP A 104 -3.17 -0.95 17.41
N TYR A 105 -1.98 -1.55 17.32
CA TYR A 105 -1.22 -1.67 16.08
C TYR A 105 -1.77 -2.77 15.15
N ARG A 106 -2.42 -3.80 15.71
CA ARG A 106 -2.98 -4.91 14.92
C ARG A 106 -3.95 -4.46 13.82
N HIS A 107 -4.69 -3.38 14.07
CA HIS A 107 -5.62 -2.77 13.10
C HIS A 107 -4.92 -2.14 11.89
N TYR A 108 -3.62 -1.88 12.01
CA TYR A 108 -2.82 -1.22 11.00
C TYR A 108 -1.78 -2.12 10.36
N LEU A 109 -1.60 -3.33 10.88
CA LEU A 109 -0.72 -4.34 10.28
C LEU A 109 -1.54 -5.17 9.27
N PRO A 110 -0.91 -5.63 8.18
CA PRO A 110 -1.57 -6.53 7.25
C PRO A 110 -1.92 -7.85 7.98
N PRO A 111 -3.21 -8.21 8.09
CA PRO A 111 -3.63 -9.40 8.82
C PRO A 111 -3.10 -10.65 8.13
N ASP A 112 -2.67 -11.63 8.94
CA ASP A 112 -2.22 -12.97 8.51
C ASP A 112 -1.05 -13.01 7.51
N LEU A 113 -0.41 -11.87 7.23
CA LEU A 113 0.70 -11.79 6.30
C LEU A 113 2.06 -12.03 6.98
N CYS A 114 2.23 -11.46 8.17
CA CYS A 114 3.43 -11.60 9.00
C CYS A 114 3.02 -11.79 10.46
N SER A 115 3.55 -12.83 11.10
CA SER A 115 3.46 -13.01 12.55
C SER A 115 4.40 -12.05 13.28
N ILE A 116 4.12 -11.79 14.56
CA ILE A 116 5.00 -11.00 15.43
C ILE A 116 6.41 -11.61 15.47
N GLN A 117 6.52 -12.94 15.50
CA GLN A 117 7.81 -13.62 15.52
C GLN A 117 8.60 -13.43 14.23
N GLU A 118 7.94 -13.37 13.07
CA GLU A 118 8.60 -13.06 11.80
C GLU A 118 9.07 -11.61 11.75
N ILE A 119 8.27 -10.66 12.24
CA ILE A 119 8.64 -9.24 12.30
C ILE A 119 9.86 -9.04 13.21
N LEU A 120 9.90 -9.68 14.38
CA LEU A 120 11.03 -9.58 15.32
C LEU A 120 12.32 -10.26 14.80
N ARG A 121 12.19 -11.21 13.88
CA ARG A 121 13.34 -11.87 13.22
C ARG A 121 13.76 -11.15 11.93
N ALA A 122 12.93 -10.24 11.43
CA ALA A 122 13.29 -9.40 10.31
C ALA A 122 14.30 -8.36 10.80
N ASP A 123 15.43 -8.26 10.11
CA ASP A 123 16.49 -7.29 10.41
C ASP A 123 16.08 -5.90 9.88
N LEU A 124 15.02 -5.35 10.48
CA LEU A 124 14.43 -4.07 10.09
C LEU A 124 15.18 -2.94 10.78
N GLN A 125 15.76 -2.03 9.99
CA GLN A 125 16.64 -0.96 10.48
C GLN A 125 16.12 0.45 10.14
N GLU A 126 15.26 0.55 9.14
CA GLU A 126 14.83 1.82 8.55
C GLU A 126 13.30 1.98 8.60
N VAL A 127 12.83 3.22 8.78
CA VAL A 127 11.43 3.61 8.65
C VAL A 127 11.30 4.57 7.48
N TYR A 128 10.52 4.16 6.48
CA TYR A 128 10.20 4.97 5.31
C TYR A 128 8.91 5.74 5.52
N TYR A 129 8.96 7.07 5.41
CA TYR A 129 7.76 7.90 5.32
C TYR A 129 7.55 8.33 3.87
N ILE A 130 6.58 7.70 3.20
CA ILE A 130 6.31 7.93 1.78
C ILE A 130 5.18 8.95 1.62
N GLY A 131 5.44 10.04 0.89
CA GLY A 131 4.43 11.05 0.58
C GLY A 131 4.81 11.92 -0.61
N PHE A 132 3.94 11.95 -1.63
CA PHE A 132 4.11 12.73 -2.87
C PHE A 132 3.40 14.11 -2.82
N SER A 133 3.21 14.66 -1.62
CA SER A 133 2.62 15.99 -1.43
C SER A 133 3.64 17.11 -1.60
N SER A 134 3.16 18.30 -2.01
CA SER A 134 4.00 19.49 -2.23
C SER A 134 4.88 19.81 -1.00
N PRO A 135 6.19 20.10 -1.17
CA PRO A 135 7.21 20.16 -0.11
C PRO A 135 7.08 21.30 0.92
N GLN A 136 5.95 21.98 1.02
CA GLN A 136 5.84 23.32 1.63
C GLN A 136 5.18 23.38 3.02
N LEU A 137 4.99 22.26 3.72
CA LEU A 137 4.37 22.29 5.05
C LEU A 137 5.38 21.87 6.14
N SER A 138 5.85 22.83 6.92
CA SER A 138 6.73 22.63 8.09
C SER A 138 6.17 21.61 9.10
N SER A 139 4.85 21.48 9.19
CA SER A 139 4.14 20.48 9.99
C SER A 139 4.44 19.03 9.57
N GLN A 140 4.82 18.79 8.30
CA GLN A 140 5.15 17.44 7.83
C GLN A 140 6.45 16.91 8.45
N LYS A 141 7.42 17.75 8.81
CA LYS A 141 8.67 17.29 9.44
C LYS A 141 8.39 16.67 10.80
N THR A 142 7.64 17.36 11.66
CA THR A 142 7.28 16.88 13.00
C THR A 142 6.44 15.60 12.94
N ASN A 143 5.50 15.51 11.99
CA ASN A 143 4.65 14.33 11.82
C ASN A 143 5.45 13.05 11.53
N ARG A 144 6.50 13.14 10.70
CA ARG A 144 7.35 11.99 10.35
C ARG A 144 8.05 11.40 11.56
N TYR A 145 8.59 12.26 12.42
CA TYR A 145 9.22 11.83 13.67
C TYR A 145 8.22 11.22 14.65
N HIS A 146 7.01 11.76 14.75
CA HIS A 146 5.97 11.17 15.59
C HIS A 146 5.59 9.76 15.12
N VAL A 147 5.48 9.54 13.82
CA VAL A 147 5.23 8.21 13.25
C VAL A 147 6.38 7.26 13.56
N MET A 148 7.62 7.65 13.30
CA MET A 148 8.81 6.85 13.61
C MET A 148 8.88 6.47 15.11
N GLN A 149 8.71 7.44 16.01
CA GLN A 149 8.72 7.19 17.46
C GLN A 149 7.61 6.24 17.91
N ASN A 150 6.47 6.27 17.21
CA ASN A 150 5.36 5.36 17.47
C ASN A 150 5.66 3.94 16.95
N VAL A 151 6.37 3.80 15.82
CA VAL A 151 6.91 2.51 15.34
C VAL A 151 7.96 1.96 16.31
N GLU A 152 8.91 2.78 16.78
CA GLU A 152 9.87 2.35 17.82
C GLU A 152 9.15 1.88 19.09
N ASN A 153 8.04 2.53 19.46
CA ASN A 153 7.22 2.10 20.60
C ASN A 153 6.57 0.73 20.35
N LEU A 154 6.09 0.44 19.13
CA LEU A 154 5.62 -0.90 18.78
C LEU A 154 6.72 -1.93 18.98
N PHE A 155 7.91 -1.74 18.40
CA PHE A 155 8.99 -2.72 18.53
C PHE A 155 9.43 -2.91 19.99
N TRP A 156 9.46 -1.83 20.77
CA TRP A 156 9.71 -1.93 22.22
C TRP A 156 8.66 -2.80 22.93
N LEU A 157 7.37 -2.63 22.62
CA LEU A 157 6.30 -3.46 23.16
C LEU A 157 6.39 -4.91 22.70
N LEU A 158 6.78 -5.17 21.45
CA LEU A 158 6.91 -6.52 20.90
C LEU A 158 8.10 -7.30 21.48
N MET A 159 9.23 -6.63 21.70
CA MET A 159 10.42 -7.27 22.29
C MET A 159 10.18 -7.68 23.75
N ASN A 160 9.34 -6.92 24.48
CA ASN A 160 8.94 -7.20 25.86
C ASN A 160 10.11 -7.46 26.84
N ASP A 161 11.32 -6.97 26.52
CA ASP A 161 12.49 -7.04 27.37
C ASP A 161 12.76 -5.66 27.99
N LYS A 162 12.45 -5.53 29.28
CA LYS A 162 12.61 -4.27 30.02
C LYS A 162 14.07 -3.90 30.27
N ASN A 163 15.01 -4.83 30.04
CA ASN A 163 16.44 -4.62 30.24
C ASN A 163 17.13 -4.15 28.97
N GLN A 164 16.47 -4.23 27.81
CA GLN A 164 17.02 -3.76 26.54
C GLN A 164 16.68 -2.30 26.31
N MET A 165 17.61 -1.60 25.65
CA MET A 165 17.35 -0.24 25.19
C MET A 165 16.20 -0.26 24.18
N LYS A 166 15.41 0.81 24.19
CA LYS A 166 14.36 1.02 23.18
C LYS A 166 15.00 0.96 21.79
N PRO A 167 14.42 0.22 20.82
CA PRO A 167 14.98 0.15 19.49
C PRO A 167 14.86 1.51 18.83
N THR A 168 15.86 1.84 18.01
CA THR A 168 15.92 3.08 17.25
C THR A 168 15.97 2.75 15.77
N PHE A 169 15.24 3.52 14.96
CA PHE A 169 15.24 3.37 13.51
C PHE A 169 15.82 4.60 12.84
N GLU A 170 16.42 4.41 11.66
CA GLU A 170 16.73 5.53 10.78
C GLU A 170 15.47 5.98 10.02
N LEU A 171 15.16 7.28 10.08
CA LEU A 171 14.08 7.85 9.27
C LEU A 171 14.59 8.15 7.87
N VAL A 172 14.14 7.38 6.89
CA VAL A 172 14.48 7.59 5.48
C VAL A 172 13.45 8.52 4.83
N ILE A 173 13.94 9.61 4.25
CA ILE A 173 13.17 10.57 3.45
C ILE A 173 13.75 10.57 2.05
N ASP A 174 13.01 10.02 1.11
CA ASP A 174 13.47 9.94 -0.27
C ASP A 174 13.22 11.19 -1.10
N ASP A 175 14.15 11.45 -2.01
CA ASP A 175 13.97 12.38 -3.12
C ASP A 175 13.10 11.72 -4.19
N LEU A 176 11.79 11.83 -3.99
CA LEU A 176 10.77 11.27 -4.87
C LEU A 176 10.60 12.13 -6.14
N PRO A 177 10.30 11.51 -7.30
CA PRO A 177 10.08 12.24 -8.54
C PRO A 177 8.89 13.20 -8.44
N HIS A 178 8.94 14.27 -9.23
CA HIS A 178 7.84 15.22 -9.32
C HIS A 178 6.61 14.57 -9.94
N GLN A 179 5.45 14.75 -9.31
CA GLN A 179 4.20 14.22 -9.85
C GLN A 179 3.73 15.06 -11.06
N PRO A 180 3.37 14.43 -12.20
CA PRO A 180 2.90 15.18 -13.37
C PRO A 180 1.56 15.91 -13.17
N ASN A 181 0.72 15.42 -12.24
CA ASN A 181 -0.55 16.05 -11.87
C ASN A 181 -0.95 15.66 -10.43
N LEU A 182 -1.95 16.34 -9.88
CA LEU A 182 -2.40 16.17 -8.49
C LEU A 182 -3.06 14.81 -8.18
N HIS A 183 -3.58 14.11 -9.19
CA HIS A 183 -4.26 12.82 -9.03
C HIS A 183 -3.29 11.63 -9.01
N ASN A 184 -2.02 11.87 -9.32
CA ASN A 184 -1.03 10.82 -9.53
C ASN A 184 -0.27 10.40 -8.26
N CYS A 185 -0.42 11.12 -7.15
CA CYS A 185 0.27 10.81 -5.91
C CYS A 185 0.06 9.35 -5.47
N GLY A 186 -1.18 8.86 -5.53
CA GLY A 186 -1.50 7.49 -5.14
C GLY A 186 -0.85 6.43 -6.02
N ILE A 187 -0.87 6.58 -7.35
CA ILE A 187 -0.24 5.61 -8.25
C ILE A 187 1.29 5.60 -8.11
N LEU A 188 1.89 6.76 -7.83
CA LEU A 188 3.32 6.88 -7.53
C LEU A 188 3.67 6.21 -6.20
N VAL A 189 2.83 6.32 -5.16
CA VAL A 189 2.98 5.56 -3.91
C VAL A 189 2.98 4.06 -4.19
N LEU A 190 2.00 3.56 -4.96
CA LEU A 190 1.94 2.14 -5.31
C LEU A 190 3.20 1.69 -6.05
N LYS A 191 3.66 2.48 -7.02
CA LYS A 191 4.86 2.16 -7.80
C LYS A 191 6.13 2.17 -6.96
N TYR A 192 6.26 3.15 -6.07
CA TYR A 192 7.37 3.21 -5.13
C TYR A 192 7.41 1.96 -4.25
N ILE A 193 6.26 1.57 -3.67
CA ILE A 193 6.16 0.36 -2.85
C ILE A 193 6.50 -0.88 -3.70
N GLN A 194 5.94 -1.02 -4.91
CA GLN A 194 6.23 -2.18 -5.76
C GLN A 194 7.73 -2.34 -6.04
N MET A 195 8.43 -1.24 -6.30
CA MET A 195 9.84 -1.25 -6.70
C MET A 195 10.82 -1.24 -5.54
N TRP A 196 10.37 -0.94 -4.31
CA TRP A 196 11.26 -0.80 -3.17
C TRP A 196 12.01 -2.11 -2.91
N ASP A 197 13.33 -1.98 -2.83
CA ASP A 197 14.31 -3.03 -2.49
C ASP A 197 15.46 -2.46 -1.64
N GLY A 198 15.34 -1.21 -1.18
CA GLY A 198 16.38 -0.46 -0.46
C GLY A 198 17.50 0.10 -1.34
N LEU A 199 17.49 -0.09 -2.67
CA LEU A 199 18.57 0.31 -3.56
C LEU A 199 18.21 1.51 -4.46
N LYS A 200 19.13 2.49 -4.49
CA LYS A 200 19.04 3.66 -5.36
C LYS A 200 19.55 3.34 -6.77
N ARG A 201 18.63 3.08 -7.71
CA ARG A 201 18.94 2.61 -9.08
C ARG A 201 18.78 3.65 -10.19
N PHE A 202 18.15 4.80 -9.92
CA PHE A 202 17.73 5.77 -10.94
C PHE A 202 18.46 7.10 -10.74
N ASP A 203 19.71 7.20 -11.18
CA ASP A 203 20.58 8.37 -10.97
C ASP A 203 20.66 8.77 -9.47
N GLY A 204 20.80 7.76 -8.61
CA GLY A 204 20.82 7.95 -7.16
C GLY A 204 19.43 8.10 -6.52
N LYS A 205 18.34 7.88 -7.26
CA LYS A 205 16.96 7.84 -6.75
C LYS A 205 16.42 6.42 -6.66
N ASN A 206 15.38 6.24 -5.86
CA ASN A 206 14.69 4.97 -5.66
C ASN A 206 13.60 4.69 -6.71
N MET A 207 13.22 5.69 -7.52
CA MET A 207 12.19 5.54 -8.56
C MET A 207 12.45 6.52 -9.72
N PRO A 208 12.19 6.14 -10.99
CA PRO A 208 12.32 7.05 -12.12
C PRO A 208 11.17 8.07 -12.17
N SER A 209 11.34 9.11 -12.97
CA SER A 209 10.24 10.00 -13.34
C SER A 209 9.30 9.32 -14.33
N TYR A 210 8.00 9.57 -14.21
CA TYR A 210 6.99 9.05 -15.11
C TYR A 210 6.20 10.17 -15.79
N SER A 211 5.85 9.96 -17.04
CA SER A 211 4.87 10.77 -17.78
C SER A 211 3.42 10.43 -17.37
N CYS A 212 2.47 11.29 -17.73
CA CYS A 212 1.05 11.01 -17.51
C CYS A 212 0.57 9.73 -18.21
N GLU A 213 1.11 9.43 -19.39
CA GLU A 213 0.74 8.26 -20.19
C GLU A 213 1.25 6.97 -19.52
N GLU A 214 2.51 6.96 -19.08
CA GLU A 214 3.07 5.82 -18.34
C GLU A 214 2.30 5.56 -17.05
N LEU A 215 1.93 6.62 -16.31
CA LEU A 215 1.12 6.47 -15.10
C LEU A 215 -0.30 5.94 -15.40
N GLN A 216 -0.88 6.28 -16.55
CA GLN A 216 -2.15 5.70 -16.97
C GLN A 216 -2.01 4.21 -17.30
N HIS A 217 -0.92 3.81 -17.95
CA HIS A 217 -0.62 2.41 -18.19
C HIS A 217 -0.40 1.64 -16.89
N LEU A 218 0.29 2.22 -15.90
CA LEU A 218 0.44 1.60 -14.58
C LEU A 218 -0.90 1.37 -13.88
N ARG A 219 -1.83 2.33 -13.96
CA ARG A 219 -3.17 2.17 -13.38
C ARG A 219 -3.91 0.97 -13.97
N GLN A 220 -3.87 0.83 -15.30
CA GLN A 220 -4.49 -0.30 -15.98
C GLN A 220 -3.77 -1.60 -15.63
N HIS A 221 -2.44 -1.59 -15.65
CA HIS A 221 -1.62 -2.76 -15.37
C HIS A 221 -1.94 -3.36 -14.00
N TYR A 222 -1.99 -2.56 -12.93
CA TYR A 222 -2.30 -3.07 -11.60
C TYR A 222 -3.69 -3.71 -11.51
N ILE A 223 -4.71 -3.06 -12.07
CA ILE A 223 -6.06 -3.64 -12.08
C ILE A 223 -6.07 -4.97 -12.83
N CYS A 224 -5.47 -5.02 -14.02
CA CYS A 224 -5.40 -6.25 -14.80
C CYS A 224 -4.64 -7.35 -14.06
N GLU A 225 -3.51 -7.01 -13.47
CA GLU A 225 -2.68 -7.94 -12.69
C GLU A 225 -3.48 -8.56 -11.55
N TRP A 226 -4.11 -7.74 -10.71
CA TRP A 226 -4.81 -8.23 -9.52
C TRP A 226 -6.10 -9.00 -9.82
N LEU A 227 -6.85 -8.57 -10.85
CA LEU A 227 -8.07 -9.27 -11.26
C LEU A 227 -7.75 -10.64 -11.87
N LEU A 228 -6.62 -10.74 -12.59
CA LEU A 228 -6.23 -11.96 -13.31
C LEU A 228 -5.26 -12.84 -12.52
N ASP A 229 -4.81 -12.40 -11.34
CA ASP A 229 -3.89 -13.14 -10.48
C ASP A 229 -4.43 -14.55 -10.21
N PRO A 230 -3.64 -15.62 -10.43
CA PRO A 230 -4.08 -16.99 -10.20
C PRO A 230 -4.59 -17.28 -8.79
N GLU A 231 -4.15 -16.51 -7.79
CA GLU A 231 -4.54 -16.62 -6.38
C GLU A 231 -5.70 -15.71 -6.01
N ASN A 232 -6.22 -14.91 -6.94
CA ASN A 232 -7.44 -14.16 -6.72
C ASN A 232 -8.63 -15.13 -6.59
N LEU A 233 -9.25 -15.19 -5.41
CA LEU A 233 -10.39 -16.08 -5.14
C LEU A 233 -11.61 -15.79 -6.01
N HIS A 234 -11.70 -14.59 -6.60
CA HIS A 234 -12.80 -14.18 -7.48
C HIS A 234 -12.42 -14.19 -8.96
N ARG A 235 -11.23 -14.71 -9.33
CA ARG A 235 -10.70 -14.68 -10.70
C ARG A 235 -11.67 -15.22 -11.74
N GLU A 236 -12.25 -16.40 -11.50
CA GLU A 236 -13.16 -17.03 -12.47
C GLU A 236 -14.46 -16.25 -12.64
N THR A 237 -15.03 -15.74 -11.54
CA THR A 237 -16.21 -14.87 -11.57
C THR A 237 -15.93 -13.58 -12.35
N VAL A 238 -14.75 -12.99 -12.16
CA VAL A 238 -14.30 -11.80 -12.87
C VAL A 238 -14.09 -12.10 -14.36
N LEU A 239 -13.42 -13.20 -14.71
CA LEU A 239 -13.21 -13.61 -16.10
C LEU A 239 -14.53 -13.82 -16.84
N GLN A 240 -15.49 -14.51 -16.22
CA GLN A 240 -16.83 -14.68 -16.79
C GLN A 240 -17.53 -13.33 -16.98
N ARG A 241 -17.45 -12.44 -15.99
CA ARG A 241 -18.06 -11.10 -16.05
C ARG A 241 -17.47 -10.24 -17.17
N PHE A 242 -16.15 -10.27 -17.34
CA PHE A 242 -15.46 -9.46 -18.34
C PHE A 242 -15.20 -10.19 -19.65
N GLN A 243 -15.70 -11.42 -19.81
CA GLN A 243 -15.53 -12.23 -21.03
C GLN A 243 -15.82 -11.46 -22.33
N PRO A 244 -16.87 -10.60 -22.43
CA PRO A 244 -17.12 -9.81 -23.64
C PRO A 244 -16.02 -8.78 -23.97
N TYR A 245 -15.18 -8.44 -23.01
CA TYR A 245 -14.13 -7.42 -23.11
C TYR A 245 -12.71 -8.00 -23.13
N LEU A 246 -12.55 -9.30 -22.82
CA LEU A 246 -11.27 -9.99 -22.89
C LEU A 246 -10.91 -10.24 -24.36
N ARG A 247 -9.64 -10.02 -24.70
CA ARG A 247 -9.07 -10.38 -26.01
C ARG A 247 -8.04 -11.50 -25.80
N ASN A 248 -8.01 -12.43 -26.75
CA ASN A 248 -6.96 -13.45 -26.87
C ASN A 248 -5.66 -12.83 -27.39
#